data_AF-A0A9X4R749-F1
#
_entry.id   AF-A0A9X4R749-F1
#
_cell.length_a   1.000
_cell.length_b   1.000
_cell.length_c   1.000
_cell.angle_alpha   90.00
_cell.angle_beta   90.00
_cell.angle_gamma   90.00
#
_symmetry.space_group_name_H-M   'P 1'
#
loop_
_entity.id
_entity.type
_entity.pdbx_description
1 polymer ?
#
loop_
_entity_poly.entity_id
_entity_poly.type
_entity_poly.pdbx_seq_one_letter_code
_entity_poly.pdbx_strand_id
1 'polypeptide(L)'
;MADKEQQFVDLVRRVKACQRCPRMADSARVLGAGCGSLSAKVMFIGEAPGRLGADASELPFHGDKSGHNFESLLEQVGLSRYDAFVTNAVLCNPKDENGNNATPSHSEVANCAPFLKEQLELVGAPVVVTLGAVALRATALVTAHTLTLKDSVRKAHPWAGRQLIPAYHPGQRAMVHRSFANQLADYQFIAEAVRRGSGAVRRKPSAKLSRASEKVGAAARVLLEESGELSYFALHKLLFMAEVRHLEAASERLTEGYYVRQKDGPYCVELHASRLAALIPGCYTRTIGKHLMVSLGQEDLLGGASQVDVLSAAARRTLAEVATKYGHLPSAKLKTAIYLTAPMRELLRREKTLRMNLFNSAVLPPP
;
A
#
# COMPACT_ATOMS: atom_id res chain seq x y z
N MET A 1 -15.97 5.97 -16.47
CA MET A 1 -15.13 5.09 -15.61
C MET A 1 -14.63 3.86 -16.37
N ALA A 2 -15.49 3.11 -17.07
CA ALA A 2 -15.08 1.91 -17.84
C ALA A 2 -13.97 2.16 -18.88
N ASP A 3 -14.05 3.27 -19.63
CA ASP A 3 -13.02 3.63 -20.63
C ASP A 3 -11.65 3.92 -19.99
N LYS A 4 -11.65 4.68 -18.89
CA LYS A 4 -10.44 5.00 -18.11
C LYS A 4 -9.75 3.75 -17.54
N GLU A 5 -10.53 2.82 -16.99
CA GLU A 5 -9.99 1.55 -16.50
C GLU A 5 -9.40 0.71 -17.65
N GLN A 6 -10.08 0.66 -18.80
CA GLN A 6 -9.60 -0.07 -19.96
C GLN A 6 -8.30 0.53 -20.51
N GLN A 7 -8.21 1.86 -20.63
CA GLN A 7 -6.99 2.57 -21.03
C GLN A 7 -5.83 2.26 -20.07
N PHE A 8 -6.10 2.22 -18.76
CA PHE A 8 -5.08 1.84 -17.79
C PHE A 8 -4.63 0.39 -17.94
N VAL A 9 -5.56 -0.55 -18.20
CA VAL A 9 -5.23 -1.95 -18.49
C VAL A 9 -4.32 -2.04 -19.72
N ASP A 10 -4.60 -1.28 -20.78
CA ASP A 10 -3.80 -1.28 -22.01
C ASP A 10 -2.41 -0.66 -21.80
N LEU A 11 -2.32 0.37 -20.95
CA LEU A 11 -1.04 0.91 -20.49
C LEU A 11 -0.24 -0.13 -19.71
N VAL A 12 -0.86 -0.84 -18.76
CA VAL A 12 -0.21 -1.90 -18.00
C VAL A 12 0.32 -2.99 -18.94
N ARG A 13 -0.46 -3.43 -19.93
CA ARG A 13 -0.01 -4.43 -20.92
C ARG A 13 1.24 -3.98 -21.68
N ARG A 14 1.26 -2.74 -22.18
CA ARG A 14 2.43 -2.18 -22.87
C ARG A 14 3.65 -2.07 -21.97
N VAL A 15 3.46 -1.69 -20.71
CA VAL A 15 4.55 -1.64 -19.72
C VAL A 15 5.09 -3.04 -19.45
N LYS A 16 4.23 -4.03 -19.22
CA LYS A 16 4.63 -5.43 -18.98
C LYS A 16 5.41 -6.03 -20.16
N ALA A 17 5.10 -5.61 -21.39
CA ALA A 17 5.80 -6.03 -22.61
C ALA A 17 7.10 -5.24 -22.89
N CYS A 18 7.42 -4.20 -22.12
CA CYS A 18 8.55 -3.32 -22.40
C CYS A 18 9.91 -4.01 -22.18
N GLN A 19 10.83 -3.82 -23.14
CA GLN A 19 12.21 -4.34 -23.14
C GLN A 19 13.27 -3.25 -23.44
N ARG A 20 12.92 -1.96 -23.33
CA ARG A 20 13.80 -0.84 -23.74
C ARG A 20 15.12 -0.73 -22.96
N CYS A 21 15.23 -1.36 -21.79
CA CYS A 21 16.38 -1.25 -20.91
C CYS A 21 16.96 -2.64 -20.58
N PRO A 22 18.02 -3.10 -21.29
CA PRO A 22 18.57 -4.45 -21.13
C PRO A 22 19.00 -4.80 -19.70
N ARG A 23 19.59 -3.86 -18.97
CA ARG A 23 20.04 -4.03 -17.57
C ARG A 23 18.91 -4.44 -16.60
N MET A 24 17.66 -4.19 -16.97
CA MET A 24 16.49 -4.44 -16.13
C MET A 24 15.56 -5.51 -16.72
N ALA A 25 16.05 -6.31 -17.68
CA ALA A 25 15.25 -7.31 -18.39
C ALA A 25 14.57 -8.32 -17.45
N ASP A 26 15.27 -8.72 -16.38
CA ASP A 26 14.79 -9.69 -15.38
C ASP A 26 14.02 -9.07 -14.22
N SER A 27 13.81 -7.75 -14.24
CA SER A 27 13.07 -7.06 -13.19
C SER A 27 11.57 -7.09 -13.44
N ALA A 28 10.79 -7.06 -12.36
CA ALA A 28 9.36 -6.87 -12.46
C ALA A 28 9.07 -5.49 -13.06
N ARG A 29 8.04 -5.43 -13.90
CA ARG A 29 7.49 -4.20 -14.46
C ARG A 29 6.40 -3.71 -13.51
N VAL A 30 6.76 -2.84 -12.58
CA VAL A 30 5.91 -2.40 -11.47
C VAL A 30 4.96 -1.29 -11.93
N LEU A 31 3.92 -1.69 -12.64
CA LEU A 31 2.73 -0.89 -12.90
C LEU A 31 1.51 -1.82 -12.92
N GLY A 32 0.47 -1.45 -12.20
CA GLY A 32 -0.75 -2.25 -12.12
C GLY A 32 -1.74 -1.65 -11.13
N ALA A 33 -2.82 -2.38 -10.85
CA ALA A 33 -3.84 -1.94 -9.92
C ALA A 33 -3.34 -1.77 -8.47
N GLY A 34 -2.20 -2.39 -8.12
CA GLY A 34 -1.49 -2.15 -6.86
C GLY A 34 -0.93 -0.74 -6.69
N CYS A 35 -0.81 0.03 -7.77
CA CYS A 35 -0.42 1.43 -7.67
C CYS A 35 -1.47 2.28 -6.93
N GLY A 36 -2.73 1.84 -6.85
CA GLY A 36 -3.80 2.54 -6.14
C GLY A 36 -4.89 3.05 -7.07
N SER A 37 -5.67 4.02 -6.60
CA SER A 37 -6.89 4.45 -7.31
C SER A 37 -6.59 5.31 -8.54
N LEU A 38 -7.30 5.07 -9.65
CA LEU A 38 -7.31 5.98 -10.80
C LEU A 38 -8.09 7.28 -10.53
N SER A 39 -8.76 7.40 -9.38
CA SER A 39 -9.36 8.65 -8.88
C SER A 39 -8.61 9.20 -7.66
N ALA A 40 -7.34 8.83 -7.49
CA ALA A 40 -6.52 9.28 -6.37
C ALA A 40 -6.45 10.80 -6.26
N LYS A 41 -6.49 11.29 -5.02
CA LYS A 41 -6.34 12.71 -4.68
C LYS A 41 -4.88 13.16 -4.75
N VAL A 42 -3.95 12.21 -4.64
CA VAL A 42 -2.51 12.46 -4.70
C VAL A 42 -1.80 11.36 -5.46
N MET A 43 -0.85 11.74 -6.31
CA MET A 43 0.05 10.79 -6.97
C MET A 43 1.46 10.93 -6.42
N PHE A 44 2.04 9.86 -5.89
CA PHE A 44 3.44 9.80 -5.46
C PHE A 44 4.30 9.15 -6.54
N ILE A 45 5.42 9.77 -6.88
CA ILE A 45 6.37 9.28 -7.89
C ILE A 45 7.72 9.06 -7.20
N GLY A 46 8.13 7.81 -7.03
CA GLY A 46 9.46 7.42 -6.58
C GLY A 46 10.50 7.37 -7.70
N GLU A 47 11.70 6.94 -7.35
CA GLU A 47 12.80 6.77 -8.31
C GLU A 47 12.63 5.51 -9.16
N ALA A 48 12.65 4.34 -8.52
CA ALA A 48 12.52 3.03 -9.14
C ALA A 48 12.12 1.96 -8.10
N PRO A 49 11.58 0.81 -8.52
CA PRO A 49 11.37 -0.35 -7.67
C PRO A 49 12.65 -0.82 -6.96
N GLY A 50 12.56 -1.09 -5.65
CA GLY A 50 13.63 -1.73 -4.89
C GLY A 50 13.57 -3.26 -4.96
N ARG A 51 14.74 -3.92 -4.99
CA ARG A 51 14.89 -5.39 -5.12
C ARG A 51 14.08 -6.20 -4.12
N LEU A 52 14.14 -5.84 -2.84
CA LEU A 52 13.43 -6.54 -1.76
C LEU A 52 11.99 -6.05 -1.58
N GLY A 53 11.61 -4.98 -2.26
CA GLY A 53 10.31 -4.34 -2.11
C GLY A 53 9.44 -4.56 -3.35
N ALA A 54 9.29 -3.50 -4.14
CA ALA A 54 8.38 -3.49 -5.29
C ALA A 54 8.81 -4.41 -6.44
N ASP A 55 10.10 -4.74 -6.60
CA ASP A 55 10.55 -5.73 -7.61
C ASP A 55 10.04 -7.14 -7.27
N ALA A 56 9.90 -7.47 -5.98
CA ALA A 56 9.42 -8.76 -5.52
C ALA A 56 7.88 -8.80 -5.34
N SER A 57 7.29 -7.71 -4.87
CA SER A 57 5.86 -7.65 -4.52
C SER A 57 4.97 -7.09 -5.64
N GLU A 58 5.54 -6.41 -6.62
CA GLU A 58 4.84 -5.55 -7.59
C GLU A 58 3.96 -4.46 -6.94
N LEU A 59 4.19 -4.14 -5.66
CA LEU A 59 3.50 -3.07 -4.93
C LEU A 59 4.49 -1.93 -4.63
N PRO A 60 4.30 -0.73 -5.22
CA PRO A 60 5.19 0.41 -4.99
C PRO A 60 5.28 0.81 -3.51
N PHE A 61 6.52 1.11 -3.07
CA PHE A 61 6.84 1.46 -1.69
C PHE A 61 6.27 0.46 -0.66
N HIS A 62 6.43 -0.84 -0.89
CA HIS A 62 6.01 -1.88 0.03
C HIS A 62 7.10 -2.95 0.21
N GLY A 63 7.15 -3.58 1.39
CA GLY A 63 8.02 -4.73 1.69
C GLY A 63 9.48 -4.41 2.02
N ASP A 64 9.99 -3.23 1.64
CA ASP A 64 11.34 -2.78 2.00
C ASP A 64 11.33 -1.61 3.01
N LYS A 65 12.52 -1.22 3.50
CA LYS A 65 12.65 -0.14 4.50
C LYS A 65 12.14 1.21 3.98
N SER A 66 12.29 1.51 2.68
CA SER A 66 11.75 2.75 2.12
C SER A 66 10.23 2.71 2.09
N GLY A 67 9.65 1.55 1.78
CA GLY A 67 8.22 1.30 1.86
C GLY A 67 7.65 1.45 3.26
N HIS A 68 8.31 0.85 4.27
CA HIS A 68 7.89 1.02 5.67
C HIS A 68 7.92 2.48 6.12
N ASN A 69 8.95 3.23 5.74
CA ASN A 69 9.04 4.65 6.06
C ASN A 69 7.95 5.47 5.34
N PHE A 70 7.70 5.16 4.05
CA PHE A 70 6.63 5.79 3.27
C PHE A 70 5.26 5.55 3.91
N GLU A 71 4.95 4.29 4.24
CA GLU A 71 3.69 3.91 4.91
C GLU A 71 3.55 4.60 6.26
N SER A 72 4.62 4.64 7.08
CA SER A 72 4.59 5.34 8.36
C SER A 72 4.36 6.85 8.20
N LEU A 73 4.99 7.49 7.21
CA LEU A 73 4.78 8.91 6.94
C LEU A 73 3.34 9.20 6.51
N LEU A 74 2.75 8.38 5.62
CA LEU A 74 1.34 8.49 5.24
C LEU A 74 0.41 8.34 6.45
N GLU A 75 0.65 7.33 7.28
CA GLU A 75 -0.22 7.02 8.42
C GLU A 75 -0.18 8.13 9.48
N GLN A 76 0.99 8.71 9.75
CA GLN A 76 1.13 9.83 10.70
C GLN A 76 0.46 11.13 10.24
N VAL A 77 0.26 11.31 8.93
CA VAL A 77 -0.41 12.50 8.38
C VAL A 77 -1.87 12.24 7.99
N GLY A 78 -2.36 11.03 8.24
CA GLY A 78 -3.73 10.61 8.00
C GLY A 78 -4.08 10.47 6.53
N LEU A 79 -3.11 10.15 5.67
CA LEU A 79 -3.34 9.76 4.29
C LEU A 79 -3.39 8.24 4.17
N SER A 80 -4.33 7.72 3.39
CA SER A 80 -4.43 6.30 3.10
C SER A 80 -3.89 5.96 1.72
N ARG A 81 -3.47 4.70 1.50
CA ARG A 81 -3.25 4.16 0.15
C ARG A 81 -4.51 4.24 -0.72
N TYR A 82 -5.70 4.31 -0.13
CA TYR A 82 -6.95 4.54 -0.86
C TYR A 82 -7.04 5.93 -1.50
N ASP A 83 -6.38 6.95 -0.93
CA ASP A 83 -6.36 8.32 -1.46
C ASP A 83 -5.25 8.54 -2.49
N ALA A 84 -4.34 7.58 -2.63
CA ALA A 84 -3.08 7.73 -3.34
C ALA A 84 -2.97 6.83 -4.58
N PHE A 85 -2.25 7.33 -5.59
CA PHE A 85 -1.67 6.52 -6.64
C PHE A 85 -0.15 6.60 -6.50
N VAL A 86 0.52 5.48 -6.27
CA VAL A 86 1.96 5.40 -6.02
C VAL A 86 2.61 4.69 -7.20
N THR A 87 3.62 5.33 -7.79
CA THR A 87 4.39 4.79 -8.92
C THR A 87 5.85 5.24 -8.83
N ASN A 88 6.65 4.97 -9.86
CA ASN A 88 8.05 5.37 -9.97
C ASN A 88 8.34 6.02 -11.33
N ALA A 89 9.41 6.80 -11.40
CA ALA A 89 9.92 7.37 -12.64
C ALA A 89 10.38 6.29 -13.63
N VAL A 90 11.03 5.24 -13.13
CA VAL A 90 11.36 4.02 -13.87
C VAL A 90 10.58 2.86 -13.27
N LEU A 91 9.95 2.03 -14.12
CA LEU A 91 9.02 0.97 -13.67
C LEU A 91 9.69 -0.39 -13.46
N CYS A 92 11.01 -0.48 -13.63
CA CYS A 92 11.81 -1.68 -13.42
C CYS A 92 12.95 -1.36 -12.44
N ASN A 93 13.48 -2.37 -11.74
CA ASN A 93 14.58 -2.18 -10.79
C ASN A 93 15.95 -2.05 -11.51
N PRO A 94 16.60 -0.88 -11.49
CA PRO A 94 17.98 -0.74 -11.96
C PRO A 94 18.96 -1.47 -11.01
N LYS A 95 19.63 -2.50 -11.52
CA LYS A 95 20.62 -3.28 -10.77
C LYS A 95 22.05 -2.93 -11.18
N ASP A 96 22.96 -2.80 -10.23
CA ASP A 96 24.40 -2.76 -10.51
C ASP A 96 24.92 -4.16 -10.88
N GLU A 97 26.21 -4.26 -11.22
CA GLU A 97 26.88 -5.52 -11.58
C GLU A 97 26.82 -6.60 -10.48
N ASN A 98 26.60 -6.18 -9.22
CA ASN A 98 26.47 -7.07 -8.06
C ASN A 98 25.01 -7.39 -7.73
N GLY A 99 24.05 -6.95 -8.56
CA GLY A 99 22.62 -7.16 -8.34
C GLY A 99 22.01 -6.25 -7.26
N ASN A 100 22.70 -5.21 -6.79
CA ASN A 100 22.16 -4.24 -5.84
C ASN A 100 21.40 -3.13 -6.54
N ASN A 101 20.50 -2.45 -5.80
CA ASN A 101 19.77 -1.30 -6.32
C ASN A 101 20.75 -0.18 -6.70
N ALA A 102 20.65 0.31 -7.93
CA ALA A 102 21.42 1.41 -8.48
C ALA A 102 20.50 2.60 -8.81
N THR A 103 21.08 3.77 -9.08
CA THR A 103 20.30 4.89 -9.63
C THR A 103 20.08 4.66 -11.13
N PRO A 104 18.87 4.92 -11.67
CA PRO A 104 18.65 4.79 -13.10
C PRO A 104 19.39 5.89 -13.87
N SER A 105 19.87 5.55 -15.06
CA SER A 105 20.52 6.49 -15.97
C SER A 105 19.52 7.49 -16.56
N HIS A 106 20.02 8.57 -17.15
CA HIS A 106 19.17 9.53 -17.86
C HIS A 106 18.38 8.88 -19.01
N SER A 107 19.00 7.94 -19.74
CA SER A 107 18.32 7.23 -20.84
C SER A 107 17.25 6.27 -20.31
N GLU A 108 17.49 5.58 -19.19
CA GLU A 108 16.50 4.71 -18.54
C GLU A 108 15.27 5.50 -18.07
N VAL A 109 15.47 6.70 -17.51
CA VAL A 109 14.39 7.61 -17.14
C VAL A 109 13.64 8.12 -18.38
N ALA A 110 14.36 8.55 -19.42
CA ALA A 110 13.76 9.01 -20.67
C ALA A 110 12.92 7.92 -21.36
N ASN A 111 13.37 6.66 -21.32
CA ASN A 111 12.64 5.52 -21.87
C ASN A 111 11.29 5.29 -21.19
N CYS A 112 11.17 5.60 -19.89
CA CYS A 112 9.95 5.44 -19.10
C CYS A 112 9.07 6.72 -19.06
N ALA A 113 9.61 7.89 -19.41
CA ALA A 113 8.89 9.16 -19.35
C ALA A 113 7.54 9.16 -20.12
N PRO A 114 7.41 8.52 -21.32
CA PRO A 114 6.11 8.39 -21.98
C PRO A 114 5.07 7.64 -21.15
N PHE A 115 5.46 6.55 -20.47
CA PHE A 115 4.55 5.84 -19.58
C PHE A 115 4.18 6.66 -18.35
N LEU A 116 5.10 7.46 -17.81
CA LEU A 116 4.81 8.37 -16.71
C LEU A 116 3.80 9.44 -17.13
N LYS A 117 3.95 10.01 -18.32
CA LYS A 117 3.00 10.97 -18.90
C LYS A 117 1.59 10.38 -18.98
N GLU A 118 1.46 9.19 -19.54
CA GLU A 118 0.16 8.51 -19.66
C GLU A 118 -0.45 8.18 -18.28
N GLN A 119 0.37 7.77 -17.30
CA GLN A 119 -0.11 7.58 -15.92
C GLN A 119 -0.64 8.90 -15.33
N LEU A 120 0.06 10.02 -15.52
CA LEU A 120 -0.35 11.33 -15.02
C LEU A 120 -1.66 11.80 -15.65
N GLU A 121 -1.82 11.61 -16.95
CA GLU A 121 -3.03 11.94 -17.70
C GLU A 121 -4.20 11.08 -17.27
N LEU A 122 -3.99 9.76 -17.18
CA LEU A 122 -5.02 8.83 -16.70
C LEU A 122 -5.39 9.15 -15.26
N VAL A 123 -4.48 9.07 -14.30
CA VAL A 123 -4.82 9.25 -12.88
C VAL A 123 -5.43 10.63 -12.63
N GLY A 124 -4.87 11.69 -13.22
CA GLY A 124 -5.43 13.04 -13.12
C GLY A 124 -5.44 13.60 -11.69
N ALA A 125 -4.56 13.11 -10.81
CA ALA A 125 -4.50 13.57 -9.43
C ALA A 125 -4.19 15.08 -9.34
N PRO A 126 -4.93 15.86 -8.52
CA PRO A 126 -4.73 17.31 -8.38
C PRO A 126 -3.41 17.67 -7.70
N VAL A 127 -2.83 16.73 -6.93
CA VAL A 127 -1.52 16.87 -6.28
C VAL A 127 -0.60 15.76 -6.76
N VAL A 128 0.58 16.12 -7.21
CA VAL A 128 1.67 15.21 -7.58
C VAL A 128 2.85 15.47 -6.65
N VAL A 129 3.39 14.40 -6.06
CA VAL A 129 4.52 14.45 -5.15
C VAL A 129 5.66 13.63 -5.74
N THR A 130 6.80 14.26 -5.96
CA THR A 130 8.01 13.55 -6.40
C THR A 130 8.89 13.24 -5.19
N LEU A 131 9.30 11.98 -5.05
CA LEU A 131 10.13 11.49 -3.95
C LEU A 131 11.59 11.35 -4.42
N GLY A 132 12.39 12.38 -4.19
CA GLY A 132 13.79 12.45 -4.59
C GLY A 132 14.02 13.18 -5.91
N ALA A 133 15.30 13.43 -6.21
CA ALA A 133 15.70 14.25 -7.35
C ALA A 133 15.46 13.55 -8.71
N VAL A 134 15.56 12.22 -8.77
CA VAL A 134 15.31 11.48 -10.02
C VAL A 134 13.84 11.59 -10.43
N ALA A 135 12.92 11.39 -9.49
CA ALA A 135 11.49 11.55 -9.73
C ALA A 135 11.15 12.97 -10.22
N LEU A 136 11.75 14.00 -9.61
CA LEU A 136 11.58 15.39 -10.03
C LEU A 136 12.15 15.66 -11.43
N ARG A 137 13.28 15.04 -11.80
CA ARG A 137 13.79 15.15 -13.17
C ARG A 137 12.90 14.44 -14.18
N ALA A 138 12.31 13.32 -13.80
CA ALA A 138 11.39 12.59 -14.67
C ALA A 138 10.13 13.41 -15.00
N THR A 139 9.59 14.18 -14.04
CA THR A 139 8.47 15.09 -14.31
C THR A 139 8.83 16.22 -15.26
N ALA A 140 10.08 16.70 -15.25
CA ALA A 140 10.56 17.69 -16.23
C ALA A 140 10.57 17.17 -17.68
N LEU A 141 10.71 15.85 -17.87
CA LEU A 141 10.60 15.21 -19.21
C LEU A 141 9.16 15.08 -19.69
N VAL A 142 8.17 15.14 -18.78
CA VAL A 142 6.75 15.13 -19.12
C VAL A 142 6.24 16.54 -19.41
N THR A 143 6.59 17.49 -18.54
CA THR A 143 6.30 18.92 -18.72
C THR A 143 7.42 19.71 -18.09
N ALA A 144 8.10 20.52 -18.91
CA ALA A 144 9.33 21.18 -18.55
C ALA A 144 9.18 22.07 -17.29
N HIS A 145 10.17 22.00 -16.42
CA HIS A 145 10.35 22.91 -15.28
C HIS A 145 11.82 22.92 -14.86
N THR A 146 12.23 23.94 -14.11
CA THR A 146 13.61 24.12 -13.62
C THR A 146 13.78 23.84 -12.13
N LEU A 147 12.75 23.27 -11.48
CA LEU A 147 12.74 23.00 -10.04
C LEU A 147 13.89 22.09 -9.60
N THR A 148 14.51 22.43 -8.48
CA THR A 148 15.48 21.59 -7.76
C THR A 148 14.84 21.05 -6.48
N LEU A 149 15.24 19.85 -6.05
CA LEU A 149 14.69 19.25 -4.82
C LEU A 149 14.97 20.13 -3.59
N LYS A 150 16.19 20.63 -3.46
CA LYS A 150 16.64 21.40 -2.28
C LYS A 150 15.82 22.68 -2.10
N ASP A 151 15.55 23.40 -3.19
CA ASP A 151 14.92 24.72 -3.12
C ASP A 151 13.39 24.66 -3.16
N SER A 152 12.84 23.52 -3.60
CA SER A 152 11.40 23.35 -3.85
C SER A 152 10.70 22.50 -2.78
N VAL A 153 11.43 21.91 -1.84
CA VAL A 153 10.83 21.11 -0.76
C VAL A 153 9.90 21.95 0.11
N ARG A 154 8.73 21.40 0.48
CA ARG A 154 7.62 22.09 1.18
C ARG A 154 7.07 23.31 0.40
N LYS A 155 7.16 23.29 -0.92
CA LYS A 155 6.50 24.26 -1.79
C LYS A 155 5.62 23.53 -2.78
N ALA A 156 4.48 24.13 -3.09
CA ALA A 156 3.58 23.64 -4.13
C ALA A 156 3.75 24.52 -5.37
N HIS A 157 3.99 23.90 -6.51
CA HIS A 157 4.26 24.57 -7.77
C HIS A 157 3.15 24.25 -8.78
N PRO A 158 2.59 25.25 -9.49
CA PRO A 158 1.75 24.99 -10.65
C PRO A 158 2.54 24.23 -11.71
N TRP A 159 2.02 23.09 -12.16
CA TRP A 159 2.66 22.23 -13.15
C TRP A 159 1.61 21.39 -13.85
N ALA A 160 1.55 21.41 -15.19
CA ALA A 160 0.63 20.59 -15.98
C ALA A 160 -0.85 20.61 -15.49
N GLY A 161 -1.36 21.80 -15.14
CA GLY A 161 -2.73 21.99 -14.65
C GLY A 161 -3.01 21.47 -13.22
N ARG A 162 -1.97 21.12 -12.46
CA ARG A 162 -2.04 20.55 -11.11
C ARG A 162 -0.94 21.11 -10.21
N GLN A 163 -0.88 20.68 -8.95
CA GLN A 163 0.19 21.05 -8.01
C GLN A 163 1.30 19.99 -8.01
N LEU A 164 2.56 20.41 -8.16
CA LEU A 164 3.75 19.58 -8.01
C LEU A 164 4.48 19.95 -6.71
N ILE A 165 4.69 18.97 -5.84
CA ILE A 165 5.36 19.12 -4.54
C ILE A 165 6.59 18.20 -4.48
N PRO A 166 7.81 18.75 -4.58
CA PRO A 166 9.02 17.96 -4.37
C PRO A 166 9.22 17.59 -2.89
N ALA A 167 9.55 16.33 -2.62
CA ALA A 167 9.88 15.82 -1.30
C ALA A 167 11.09 14.89 -1.36
N TYR A 168 11.79 14.70 -0.23
CA TYR A 168 12.90 13.77 -0.18
C TYR A 168 12.39 12.32 -0.19
N HIS A 169 13.19 11.41 -0.75
CA HIS A 169 12.87 9.99 -0.76
C HIS A 169 12.86 9.43 0.68
N PRO A 170 11.93 8.55 1.06
CA PRO A 170 11.87 7.95 2.41
C PRO A 170 12.91 6.83 2.63
N GLY A 171 13.96 6.79 1.83
CA GLY A 171 14.99 5.75 1.85
C GLY A 171 16.18 6.15 2.73
N GLN A 172 16.96 5.15 3.18
CA GLN A 172 18.07 5.36 4.13
C GLN A 172 19.08 6.43 3.66
N ARG A 173 19.45 6.43 2.37
CA ARG A 173 20.40 7.40 1.81
C ARG A 173 19.91 8.85 1.94
N ALA A 174 18.62 9.07 1.69
CA ALA A 174 18.03 10.40 1.78
C ALA A 174 17.83 10.86 3.23
N MET A 175 17.67 9.93 4.18
CA MET A 175 17.54 10.26 5.61
C MET A 175 18.78 10.93 6.20
N VAL A 176 19.96 10.71 5.62
CA VAL A 176 21.20 11.41 5.99
C VAL A 176 21.08 12.92 5.75
N HIS A 177 20.39 13.31 4.68
CA HIS A 177 20.22 14.72 4.31
C HIS A 177 18.92 15.34 4.84
N ARG A 178 17.90 14.52 5.08
CA ARG A 178 16.61 14.97 5.62
C ARG A 178 16.05 13.92 6.56
N SER A 179 16.23 14.17 7.85
CA SER A 179 15.79 13.28 8.93
C SER A 179 14.30 12.92 8.83
N PHE A 180 13.91 11.81 9.44
CA PHE A 180 12.51 11.37 9.47
C PHE A 180 11.57 12.47 10.00
N ALA A 181 11.97 13.18 11.06
CA ALA A 181 11.18 14.30 11.61
C ALA A 181 10.96 15.43 10.60
N ASN A 182 11.98 15.76 9.80
CA ASN A 182 11.84 16.76 8.74
C ASN A 182 10.99 16.26 7.56
N GLN A 183 11.09 14.97 7.22
CA GLN A 183 10.22 14.35 6.22
C GLN A 183 8.76 14.29 6.70
N LEU A 184 8.52 14.03 7.98
CA LEU A 184 7.18 14.08 8.56
C LEU A 184 6.55 15.46 8.38
N ALA A 185 7.29 16.54 8.65
CA ALA A 185 6.82 17.89 8.37
C ALA A 185 6.58 18.16 6.87
N ASP A 186 7.34 17.52 5.96
CA ASP A 186 7.04 17.57 4.52
C ASP A 186 5.70 16.90 4.20
N TYR A 187 5.46 15.72 4.79
CA TYR A 187 4.22 14.97 4.59
C TYR A 187 3.02 15.67 5.22
N GLN A 188 3.21 16.42 6.32
CA GLN A 188 2.15 17.26 6.89
C GLN A 188 1.72 18.35 5.92
N PHE A 189 2.68 19.00 5.25
CA PHE A 189 2.42 19.96 4.17
C PHE A 189 1.70 19.29 2.99
N ILE A 190 2.17 18.10 2.55
CA ILE A 190 1.51 17.32 1.50
C ILE A 190 0.05 17.02 1.87
N ALA A 191 -0.20 16.47 3.06
CA ALA A 191 -1.55 16.14 3.50
C ALA A 191 -2.45 17.38 3.59
N GLU A 192 -1.92 18.54 3.95
CA GLU A 192 -2.65 19.80 3.89
C GLU A 192 -2.97 20.22 2.45
N ALA A 193 -2.01 20.14 1.53
CA ALA A 193 -2.23 20.46 0.12
C ALA A 193 -3.30 19.54 -0.50
N VAL A 194 -3.26 18.25 -0.20
CA VAL A 194 -4.28 17.27 -0.63
C VAL A 194 -5.65 17.62 -0.06
N ARG A 195 -5.74 17.99 1.23
CA ARG A 195 -7.00 18.40 1.87
C ARG A 195 -7.58 19.67 1.26
N ARG A 196 -6.76 20.70 1.02
CA ARG A 196 -7.18 21.95 0.36
C ARG A 196 -7.66 21.70 -1.07
N GLY A 197 -6.99 20.81 -1.80
CA GLY A 197 -7.40 20.40 -3.15
C GLY A 197 -8.64 19.50 -3.20
N SER A 198 -9.06 18.90 -2.07
CA SER A 198 -10.20 17.97 -1.99
C SER A 198 -11.35 18.43 -1.08
N GLY A 199 -11.24 19.60 -0.43
CA GLY A 199 -12.25 20.13 0.50
C GLY A 199 -12.32 19.41 1.86
N ALA A 200 -11.33 18.60 2.23
CA ALA A 200 -11.37 17.73 3.41
C ALA A 200 -10.83 18.39 4.72
N VAL A 201 -11.42 18.04 5.87
CA VAL A 201 -11.12 18.63 7.19
C VAL A 201 -9.81 18.09 7.81
N ARG A 202 -9.17 18.90 8.66
CA ARG A 202 -7.88 18.61 9.33
C ARG A 202 -7.99 17.51 10.40
N ARG A 203 -7.23 16.41 10.26
CA ARG A 203 -6.93 15.42 11.32
C ARG A 203 -5.58 15.75 12.00
N LYS A 204 -5.46 15.51 13.31
CA LYS A 204 -4.23 15.72 14.10
C LYS A 204 -3.20 14.61 13.83
N PRO A 205 -1.91 14.93 13.59
CA PRO A 205 -0.84 13.94 13.51
C PRO A 205 -0.60 13.25 14.87
N SER A 206 -0.26 11.96 14.85
CA SER A 206 0.09 11.15 16.05
C SER A 206 1.40 10.40 15.80
N ALA A 207 2.24 10.26 16.83
CA ALA A 207 3.45 9.43 16.80
C ALA A 207 3.19 7.95 17.13
N LYS A 208 1.93 7.59 17.43
CA LYS A 208 1.47 6.22 17.63
C LYS A 208 1.15 5.56 16.28
N LEU A 209 0.96 4.23 16.27
CA LEU A 209 0.38 3.53 15.12
C LEU A 209 -0.84 4.31 14.60
N SER A 210 -1.11 4.30 13.28
CA SER A 210 -2.36 4.85 12.80
C SER A 210 -3.50 4.10 13.44
N ARG A 211 -4.62 4.79 13.55
CA ARG A 211 -5.88 4.17 13.97
C ARG A 211 -6.19 2.89 13.19
N ALA A 212 -5.84 2.82 11.89
CA ALA A 212 -6.03 1.62 11.09
C ALA A 212 -5.11 0.49 11.56
N SER A 213 -3.80 0.73 11.67
CA SER A 213 -2.83 -0.24 12.19
C SER A 213 -3.17 -0.70 13.62
N GLU A 214 -3.61 0.20 14.49
CA GLU A 214 -4.08 -0.13 15.86
C GLU A 214 -5.28 -1.06 15.84
N LYS A 215 -6.31 -0.72 15.03
CA LYS A 215 -7.50 -1.57 14.88
C LYS A 215 -7.18 -2.92 14.24
N VAL A 216 -6.29 -2.96 13.23
CA VAL A 216 -5.82 -4.21 12.60
C VAL A 216 -5.11 -5.09 13.63
N GLY A 217 -4.21 -4.54 14.42
CA GLY A 217 -3.53 -5.24 15.50
C GLY A 217 -4.50 -5.80 16.55
N ALA A 218 -5.40 -4.94 17.04
CA ALA A 218 -6.43 -5.34 18.01
C ALA A 218 -7.36 -6.43 17.45
N ALA A 219 -7.78 -6.32 16.19
CA ALA A 219 -8.66 -7.30 15.55
C ALA A 219 -7.95 -8.65 15.33
N ALA A 220 -6.69 -8.61 14.90
CA ALA A 220 -5.87 -9.80 14.77
C ALA A 220 -5.63 -10.48 16.13
N ARG A 221 -5.44 -9.69 17.20
CA ARG A 221 -5.34 -10.21 18.57
C ARG A 221 -6.61 -10.96 18.99
N VAL A 222 -7.79 -10.36 18.83
CA VAL A 222 -9.08 -11.03 19.15
C VAL A 222 -9.22 -12.35 18.39
N LEU A 223 -8.85 -12.39 17.09
CA LEU A 223 -8.90 -13.63 16.32
C LEU A 223 -7.98 -14.72 16.87
N LEU A 224 -6.81 -14.36 17.38
CA LEU A 224 -5.86 -15.27 18.03
C LEU A 224 -6.34 -15.70 19.42
N GLU A 225 -6.95 -14.81 20.20
CA GLU A 225 -7.57 -15.14 21.50
C GLU A 225 -8.68 -16.20 21.32
N GLU A 226 -9.51 -16.02 20.28
CA GLU A 226 -10.64 -16.91 20.01
C GLU A 226 -10.26 -18.22 19.29
N SER A 227 -9.22 -18.21 18.45
CA SER A 227 -8.84 -19.36 17.62
C SER A 227 -7.56 -20.08 18.08
N GLY A 228 -6.82 -19.53 19.04
CA GLY A 228 -5.50 -19.99 19.43
C GLY A 228 -4.43 -19.70 18.37
N GLU A 229 -3.71 -20.74 17.93
CA GLU A 229 -2.68 -20.59 16.91
C GLU A 229 -3.28 -20.60 15.49
N LEU A 230 -2.97 -19.57 14.71
CA LEU A 230 -3.40 -19.43 13.32
C LEU A 230 -2.19 -19.38 12.39
N SER A 231 -2.33 -19.96 11.20
CA SER A 231 -1.38 -19.64 10.12
C SER A 231 -1.56 -18.16 9.71
N TYR A 232 -0.48 -17.51 9.28
CA TYR A 232 -0.51 -16.14 8.75
C TYR A 232 -1.53 -15.98 7.60
N PHE A 233 -1.63 -17.02 6.75
CA PHE A 233 -2.68 -17.11 5.75
C PHE A 233 -4.08 -17.04 6.38
N ALA A 234 -4.37 -17.90 7.36
CA ALA A 234 -5.66 -17.94 8.02
C ALA A 234 -6.00 -16.63 8.73
N LEU A 235 -5.03 -16.03 9.43
CA LEU A 235 -5.20 -14.75 10.11
C LEU A 235 -5.64 -13.64 9.14
N HIS A 236 -5.00 -13.51 7.97
CA HIS A 236 -5.44 -12.56 6.95
C HIS A 236 -6.85 -12.84 6.42
N LYS A 237 -7.22 -14.10 6.22
CA LYS A 237 -8.54 -14.46 5.71
C LYS A 237 -9.65 -14.20 6.73
N LEU A 238 -9.43 -14.58 7.98
CA LEU A 238 -10.38 -14.31 9.06
C LEU A 238 -10.56 -12.81 9.28
N LEU A 239 -9.45 -12.05 9.26
CA LEU A 239 -9.50 -10.60 9.38
C LEU A 239 -10.32 -9.98 8.24
N PHE A 240 -10.08 -10.38 6.98
CA PHE A 240 -10.88 -9.94 5.84
C PHE A 240 -12.35 -10.35 5.96
N MET A 241 -12.64 -11.58 6.41
CA MET A 241 -14.02 -12.05 6.59
C MET A 241 -14.76 -11.22 7.64
N ALA A 242 -14.11 -10.90 8.75
CA ALA A 242 -14.67 -10.03 9.78
C ALA A 242 -14.90 -8.61 9.25
N GLU A 243 -13.96 -8.08 8.47
CA GLU A 243 -14.10 -6.78 7.81
C GLU A 243 -15.32 -6.71 6.90
N VAL A 244 -15.54 -7.73 6.05
CA VAL A 244 -16.69 -7.81 5.14
C VAL A 244 -17.99 -7.91 5.91
N ARG A 245 -18.08 -8.81 6.90
CA ARG A 245 -19.32 -9.01 7.68
C ARG A 245 -19.68 -7.76 8.49
N HIS A 246 -18.69 -7.08 9.08
CA HIS A 246 -18.92 -5.84 9.81
C HIS A 246 -19.37 -4.71 8.87
N LEU A 247 -18.75 -4.60 7.69
CA LEU A 247 -19.15 -3.64 6.68
C LEU A 247 -20.59 -3.88 6.20
N GLU A 248 -20.98 -5.13 5.98
CA GLU A 248 -22.35 -5.50 5.60
C GLU A 248 -23.38 -5.19 6.71
N ALA A 249 -23.00 -5.39 7.98
CA ALA A 249 -23.90 -5.21 9.11
C ALA A 249 -24.02 -3.75 9.58
N ALA A 250 -22.93 -3.00 9.55
CA ALA A 250 -22.82 -1.67 10.17
C ALA A 250 -22.55 -0.55 9.15
N SER A 251 -22.35 -0.88 7.87
CA SER A 251 -21.99 0.09 6.82
C SER A 251 -20.72 0.91 7.14
N GLU A 252 -19.83 0.38 7.97
CA GLU A 252 -18.55 0.97 8.34
C GLU A 252 -17.42 -0.07 8.27
N ARG A 253 -16.19 0.37 8.06
CA ARG A 253 -15.02 -0.52 8.07
C ARG A 253 -14.61 -0.87 9.50
N LEU A 254 -14.38 -2.16 9.76
CA LEU A 254 -13.95 -2.67 11.07
C LEU A 254 -12.58 -2.09 11.45
N THR A 255 -11.59 -2.27 10.56
CA THR A 255 -10.21 -1.83 10.82
C THR A 255 -9.77 -0.63 10.02
N GLU A 256 -10.47 -0.29 8.93
CA GLU A 256 -10.02 0.69 7.93
C GLU A 256 -8.74 0.26 7.14
N GLY A 257 -8.26 -0.98 7.34
CA GLY A 257 -7.05 -1.48 6.67
C GLY A 257 -7.17 -1.56 5.15
N TYR A 258 -6.05 -1.48 4.45
CA TYR A 258 -5.95 -1.60 3.00
C TYR A 258 -5.79 -3.06 2.60
N TYR A 259 -6.86 -3.66 2.07
CA TYR A 259 -6.86 -5.06 1.64
C TYR A 259 -6.58 -5.17 0.15
N VAL A 260 -5.52 -5.89 -0.19
CA VAL A 260 -5.09 -6.13 -1.56
C VAL A 260 -5.33 -7.57 -2.00
N ARG A 261 -5.66 -7.74 -3.27
CA ARG A 261 -5.82 -9.05 -3.91
C ARG A 261 -4.46 -9.70 -4.16
N GLN A 262 -4.12 -10.77 -3.44
CA GLN A 262 -3.03 -11.68 -3.77
C GLN A 262 -3.52 -12.93 -4.50
N LYS A 263 -2.61 -13.74 -5.06
CA LYS A 263 -2.90 -14.99 -5.79
C LYS A 263 -3.89 -15.91 -5.05
N ASP A 264 -3.76 -16.01 -3.75
CA ASP A 264 -4.54 -16.86 -2.84
C ASP A 264 -5.59 -16.08 -2.02
N GLY A 265 -5.91 -14.85 -2.43
CA GLY A 265 -7.02 -14.05 -1.93
C GLY A 265 -6.59 -12.72 -1.30
N PRO A 266 -7.45 -12.07 -0.53
CA PRO A 266 -7.18 -10.77 0.07
C PRO A 266 -6.12 -10.86 1.18
N TYR A 267 -5.26 -9.86 1.26
CA TYR A 267 -4.27 -9.64 2.32
C TYR A 267 -4.34 -8.18 2.78
N CYS A 268 -4.31 -7.97 4.09
CA CYS A 268 -4.22 -6.64 4.69
C CYS A 268 -2.77 -6.17 4.64
N VAL A 269 -2.52 -5.03 4.00
CA VAL A 269 -1.15 -4.50 3.82
C VAL A 269 -0.54 -4.08 5.16
N GLU A 270 -1.36 -3.61 6.09
CA GLU A 270 -0.94 -3.21 7.43
C GLU A 270 -0.45 -4.41 8.26
N LEU A 271 -1.05 -5.60 8.08
CA LEU A 271 -0.68 -6.83 8.80
C LEU A 271 0.53 -7.53 8.16
N HIS A 272 1.64 -6.80 7.97
CA HIS A 272 2.86 -7.37 7.37
C HIS A 272 3.65 -8.22 8.39
N ALA A 273 4.23 -9.34 7.93
CA ALA A 273 4.94 -10.29 8.80
C ALA A 273 6.05 -9.65 9.66
N SER A 274 6.83 -8.72 9.11
CA SER A 274 7.89 -8.01 9.85
C SER A 274 7.37 -7.05 10.92
N ARG A 275 6.07 -6.73 10.91
CA ARG A 275 5.42 -5.81 11.86
C ARG A 275 4.58 -6.52 12.92
N LEU A 276 4.44 -7.85 12.85
CA LEU A 276 3.53 -8.61 13.72
C LEU A 276 3.77 -8.33 15.20
N ALA A 277 5.01 -8.38 15.67
CA ALA A 277 5.34 -8.12 17.08
C ALA A 277 4.98 -6.69 17.53
N ALA A 278 5.06 -5.71 16.64
CA ALA A 278 4.70 -4.32 16.94
C ALA A 278 3.18 -4.07 16.87
N LEU A 279 2.48 -4.78 15.97
CA LEU A 279 1.03 -4.65 15.78
C LEU A 279 0.24 -5.44 16.83
N ILE A 280 0.75 -6.61 17.20
CA ILE A 280 0.14 -7.56 18.12
C ILE A 280 1.15 -7.85 19.24
N PRO A 281 1.24 -6.98 20.26
CA PRO A 281 2.03 -7.24 21.46
C PRO A 281 1.66 -8.60 22.07
N GLY A 282 2.68 -9.36 22.47
CA GLY A 282 2.51 -10.72 23.00
C GLY A 282 2.38 -11.82 21.95
N CYS A 283 2.43 -11.48 20.64
CA CYS A 283 2.43 -12.51 19.60
C CYS A 283 3.81 -13.16 19.43
N TYR A 284 3.78 -14.45 19.12
CA TYR A 284 4.93 -15.26 18.75
C TYR A 284 4.72 -15.81 17.35
N THR A 285 5.82 -15.95 16.62
CA THR A 285 5.78 -16.55 15.28
C THR A 285 6.72 -17.74 15.19
N ARG A 286 6.25 -18.83 14.58
CA ARG A 286 7.08 -19.99 14.25
C ARG A 286 6.82 -20.44 12.82
N THR A 287 7.81 -21.04 12.18
CA THR A 287 7.64 -21.59 10.82
C THR A 287 7.50 -23.10 10.89
N ILE A 288 6.43 -23.65 10.31
CA ILE A 288 6.21 -25.09 10.17
C ILE A 288 6.14 -25.41 8.67
N GLY A 289 7.18 -26.07 8.15
CA GLY A 289 7.34 -26.26 6.71
C GLY A 289 7.38 -24.90 5.99
N LYS A 290 6.37 -24.62 5.16
CA LYS A 290 6.24 -23.34 4.42
C LYS A 290 5.28 -22.34 5.07
N HIS A 291 4.73 -22.67 6.24
CA HIS A 291 3.67 -21.88 6.88
C HIS A 291 4.25 -21.11 8.06
N LEU A 292 4.09 -19.78 8.01
CA LEU A 292 4.28 -18.93 9.18
C LEU A 292 3.05 -19.07 10.08
N MET A 293 3.25 -19.51 11.31
CA MET A 293 2.24 -19.62 12.35
C MET A 293 2.37 -18.46 13.32
N VAL A 294 1.25 -17.99 13.84
CA VAL A 294 1.12 -16.87 14.77
C VAL A 294 0.26 -17.32 15.95
N SER A 295 0.72 -17.07 17.17
CA SER A 295 -0.01 -17.36 18.41
C SER A 295 0.26 -16.28 19.46
N LEU A 296 -0.49 -16.28 20.56
CA LEU A 296 -0.23 -15.44 21.74
C LEU A 296 0.49 -16.25 22.83
N GLY A 297 1.22 -15.56 23.72
CA GLY A 297 1.80 -16.17 24.93
C GLY A 297 0.72 -16.59 25.94
N GLN A 298 1.01 -17.60 26.78
CA GLN A 298 0.05 -18.09 27.79
C GLN A 298 -0.31 -17.01 28.83
N GLU A 299 0.62 -16.12 29.18
CA GLU A 299 0.37 -15.00 30.10
C GLU A 299 -0.51 -13.92 29.44
N ASP A 300 -0.35 -13.69 28.15
CA ASP A 300 -1.12 -12.71 27.37
C ASP A 300 -2.58 -13.14 27.11
N LEU A 301 -2.86 -14.45 27.15
CA LEU A 301 -4.23 -14.98 27.05
C LEU A 301 -5.05 -14.72 28.33
N LEU A 302 -4.38 -14.46 29.46
CA LEU A 302 -5.00 -14.30 30.78
C LEU A 302 -4.98 -12.84 31.29
N GLY A 303 -4.20 -11.95 30.67
CA GLY A 303 -4.13 -10.55 31.06
C GLY A 303 -3.65 -9.63 29.92
N GLY A 304 -4.53 -8.77 29.42
CA GLY A 304 -4.16 -7.81 28.38
C GLY A 304 -5.29 -6.88 27.92
N ALA A 305 -5.89 -6.13 28.85
CA ALA A 305 -7.02 -5.24 28.56
C ALA A 305 -6.70 -4.03 27.63
N SER A 306 -5.43 -3.76 27.28
CA SER A 306 -5.06 -2.44 26.76
C SER A 306 -5.23 -2.21 25.26
N GLN A 307 -5.28 -3.25 24.41
CA GLN A 307 -5.46 -3.08 22.95
C GLN A 307 -6.91 -3.26 22.47
N VAL A 308 -7.73 -4.01 23.20
CA VAL A 308 -9.09 -4.38 22.79
C VAL A 308 -10.07 -3.18 22.84
N ASP A 309 -9.71 -2.13 23.58
CA ASP A 309 -10.57 -0.96 23.82
C ASP A 309 -10.71 -0.04 22.59
N VAL A 310 -9.88 -0.23 21.55
CA VAL A 310 -9.97 0.54 20.29
C VAL A 310 -11.10 0.01 19.37
N LEU A 311 -11.61 -1.19 19.63
CA LEU A 311 -12.68 -1.83 18.85
C LEU A 311 -14.05 -1.67 19.52
N SER A 312 -15.06 -1.35 18.72
CA SER A 312 -16.45 -1.31 19.19
C SER A 312 -16.91 -2.70 19.66
N ALA A 313 -17.92 -2.75 20.54
CA ALA A 313 -18.49 -4.02 20.97
C ALA A 313 -19.07 -4.83 19.79
N ALA A 314 -19.60 -4.15 18.77
CA ALA A 314 -20.09 -4.79 17.55
C ALA A 314 -18.95 -5.41 16.72
N ALA A 315 -17.82 -4.72 16.57
CA ALA A 315 -16.64 -5.24 15.89
C ALA A 315 -16.11 -6.50 16.59
N ARG A 316 -16.03 -6.48 17.93
CA ARG A 316 -15.61 -7.65 18.73
C ARG A 316 -16.52 -8.85 18.56
N ARG A 317 -17.84 -8.65 18.61
CA ARG A 317 -18.81 -9.73 18.37
C ARG A 317 -18.62 -10.34 16.98
N THR A 318 -18.45 -9.49 15.95
CA THR A 318 -18.21 -9.97 14.57
C THR A 318 -16.94 -10.80 14.47
N LEU A 319 -15.84 -10.39 15.13
CA LEU A 319 -14.59 -11.13 15.15
C LEU A 319 -14.75 -12.49 15.83
N ALA A 320 -15.41 -12.55 16.99
CA ALA A 320 -15.66 -13.80 17.71
C ALA A 320 -16.55 -14.76 16.91
N GLU A 321 -17.61 -14.26 16.26
CA GLU A 321 -18.46 -15.06 15.37
C GLU A 321 -17.66 -15.63 14.17
N VAL A 322 -16.79 -14.83 13.58
CA VAL A 322 -15.93 -15.26 12.47
C VAL A 322 -14.90 -16.30 12.92
N ALA A 323 -14.25 -16.08 14.06
CA ALA A 323 -13.30 -17.02 14.64
C ALA A 323 -13.98 -18.37 14.93
N THR A 324 -15.12 -18.35 15.62
CA THR A 324 -15.90 -19.55 15.93
C THR A 324 -16.29 -20.32 14.66
N LYS A 325 -16.81 -19.60 13.66
CA LYS A 325 -17.35 -20.23 12.45
C LYS A 325 -16.29 -20.71 11.46
N TYR A 326 -15.16 -19.99 11.35
CA TYR A 326 -14.19 -20.21 10.26
C TYR A 326 -12.77 -20.52 10.74
N GLY A 327 -12.42 -20.27 12.01
CA GLY A 327 -11.07 -20.38 12.55
C GLY A 327 -10.50 -21.80 12.52
N HIS A 328 -11.36 -22.81 12.64
CA HIS A 328 -11.00 -24.22 12.59
C HIS A 328 -10.93 -24.79 11.15
N LEU A 329 -11.28 -24.00 10.12
CA LEU A 329 -11.36 -24.52 8.76
C LEU A 329 -9.96 -24.73 8.14
N PRO A 330 -9.75 -25.83 7.39
CA PRO A 330 -8.56 -25.98 6.57
C PRO A 330 -8.43 -24.84 5.55
N SER A 331 -7.18 -24.50 5.20
CA SER A 331 -6.86 -23.38 4.29
C SER A 331 -7.66 -23.40 2.98
N ALA A 332 -7.90 -24.58 2.40
CA ALA A 332 -8.68 -24.73 1.18
C ALA A 332 -10.16 -24.30 1.36
N LYS A 333 -10.81 -24.72 2.45
CA LYS A 333 -12.20 -24.33 2.75
C LYS A 333 -12.31 -22.85 3.10
N LEU A 334 -11.35 -22.33 3.86
CA LEU A 334 -11.28 -20.92 4.19
C LEU A 334 -11.11 -20.06 2.93
N LYS A 335 -10.22 -20.46 2.02
CA LYS A 335 -10.04 -19.81 0.72
C LYS A 335 -11.34 -19.77 -0.08
N THR A 336 -12.06 -20.89 -0.17
CA THR A 336 -13.36 -20.96 -0.84
C THR A 336 -14.37 -20.00 -0.22
N ALA A 337 -14.49 -19.97 1.10
CA ALA A 337 -15.40 -19.07 1.80
C ALA A 337 -15.11 -17.59 1.47
N ILE A 338 -13.84 -17.22 1.40
CA ILE A 338 -13.42 -15.85 1.06
C ILE A 338 -13.81 -15.48 -0.37
N TYR A 339 -13.64 -16.39 -1.34
CA TYR A 339 -14.00 -16.11 -2.74
C TYR A 339 -15.51 -15.98 -2.97
N LEU A 340 -16.34 -16.47 -2.04
CA LEU A 340 -17.79 -16.32 -2.09
C LEU A 340 -18.28 -14.98 -1.53
N THR A 341 -17.43 -14.20 -0.86
CA THR A 341 -17.79 -12.86 -0.36
C THR A 341 -18.13 -11.92 -1.53
N ALA A 342 -19.05 -10.97 -1.31
CA ALA A 342 -19.48 -10.05 -2.36
C ALA A 342 -18.32 -9.25 -3.00
N PRO A 343 -17.38 -8.66 -2.24
CA PRO A 343 -16.26 -7.92 -2.82
C PRO A 343 -15.33 -8.79 -3.68
N MET A 344 -15.07 -10.03 -3.26
CA MET A 344 -14.25 -10.96 -4.05
C MET A 344 -14.94 -11.41 -5.33
N ARG A 345 -16.24 -11.73 -5.29
CA ARG A 345 -16.99 -12.10 -6.50
C ARG A 345 -17.01 -10.95 -7.52
N GLU A 346 -17.18 -9.72 -7.06
CA GLU A 346 -17.10 -8.53 -7.90
C GLU A 346 -15.72 -8.41 -8.57
N LEU A 347 -14.66 -8.47 -7.76
CA LEU A 347 -13.30 -8.39 -8.25
C LEU A 347 -12.98 -9.49 -9.27
N LEU A 348 -13.37 -10.74 -9.01
CA LEU A 348 -13.17 -11.86 -9.93
C LEU A 348 -13.97 -11.69 -11.24
N ARG A 349 -15.17 -11.10 -11.19
CA ARG A 349 -15.93 -10.76 -12.40
C ARG A 349 -15.20 -9.70 -13.23
N ARG A 350 -14.62 -8.69 -12.57
CA ARG A 350 -13.79 -7.67 -13.22
C ARG A 350 -12.54 -8.28 -13.85
N GLU A 351 -11.82 -9.17 -13.16
CA GLU A 351 -10.67 -9.90 -13.71
C GLU A 351 -11.05 -10.64 -15.00
N LYS A 352 -12.19 -11.33 -15.01
CA LYS A 352 -12.72 -12.01 -16.20
C LYS A 352 -13.06 -11.05 -17.34
N THR A 353 -13.69 -9.93 -17.02
CA THR A 353 -14.12 -8.92 -18.00
C THR A 353 -12.92 -8.25 -18.66
N LEU A 354 -11.94 -7.85 -17.86
CA LEU A 354 -10.71 -7.18 -18.30
C LEU A 354 -9.69 -8.14 -18.90
N ARG A 355 -9.88 -9.46 -18.76
CA ARG A 355 -8.91 -10.50 -19.11
C ARG A 355 -7.53 -10.21 -18.50
N MET A 356 -7.52 -9.86 -17.22
CA MET A 356 -6.31 -9.49 -16.49
C MET A 356 -6.47 -9.85 -15.01
N ASN A 357 -5.41 -10.38 -14.39
CA ASN A 357 -5.38 -10.55 -12.94
C ASN A 357 -5.22 -9.18 -12.28
N LEU A 358 -6.07 -8.87 -11.30
CA LEU A 358 -6.02 -7.63 -10.55
C LEU A 358 -5.21 -7.81 -9.26
N PHE A 359 -4.06 -8.49 -9.37
CA PHE A 359 -3.16 -8.62 -8.22
C PHE A 359 -2.73 -7.26 -7.70
N ASN A 360 -2.57 -7.18 -6.39
CA ASN A 360 -2.32 -5.99 -5.59
C ASN A 360 -3.43 -4.92 -5.63
N SER A 361 -4.52 -5.11 -6.39
CA SER A 361 -5.65 -4.17 -6.37
C SER A 361 -6.37 -4.17 -5.03
N ALA A 362 -6.93 -3.02 -4.66
CA ALA A 362 -7.84 -2.91 -3.52
C ALA A 362 -9.06 -3.82 -3.70
N VAL A 363 -9.37 -4.58 -2.66
CA VAL A 363 -10.53 -5.50 -2.63
C VAL A 363 -11.76 -4.85 -2.01
N LEU A 364 -11.55 -3.98 -1.03
CA LEU A 364 -12.61 -3.28 -0.31
C LEU A 364 -12.66 -1.80 -0.70
N PRO A 365 -13.84 -1.16 -0.61
CA PRO A 365 -13.93 0.29 -0.79
C PRO A 365 -13.12 1.03 0.28
N PRO A 366 -12.74 2.30 0.03
CA PRO A 366 -12.20 3.18 1.05
C PRO A 366 -13.12 3.25 2.29
N PRO A 367 -12.56 3.46 3.49
CA PRO A 367 -13.30 3.52 4.75
C PRO A 367 -14.24 4.71 4.91
#